data_AF-A0A8H7K2P4-F1
#
_entry.id   AF-A0A8H7K2P4-F1
#
_cell.length_a   1.000
_cell.length_b   1.000
_cell.length_c   1.000
_cell.angle_alpha   90.00
_cell.angle_beta   90.00
_cell.angle_gamma   90.00
#
_symmetry.space_group_name_H-M   'P 1'
#
loop_
_entity.id
_entity.type
_entity.pdbx_description
1 polymer ?
#
loop_
_entity_poly.entity_id
_entity_poly.type
_entity_poly.pdbx_seq_one_letter_code
_entity_poly.pdbx_strand_id
1 'polypeptide(L)'
;MLGFRIVPLTIKLPMDIDDANVTEAGLLAGPRDSTSDLCTTTSIALHVFRLRQIWTRIHGTLYSNVNGDMDKTARDHEITTFRAEIDDWLASAPPIPIRTGPALSIFATQDWYDLNYNETIIMLYRCQVTGCGDDMDHEILLQCARAAGSICLVYRRLYIGKTVNYTWSTLHVIFSAGLTYLHCLWTSDKLRQETSIGETSSILTSCTMLLVVIAERWKKAAPYRDIFEAFCNRTTSMMATEAANN
;
A
#
# COMPACT_ATOMS: atom_id res chain seq x y z
N MET A 1 -24.93 11.23 -27.65
CA MET A 1 -23.84 10.56 -26.91
C MET A 1 -22.53 11.11 -27.48
N LEU A 2 -21.99 12.19 -26.90
CA LEU A 2 -20.77 12.84 -27.36
C LEU A 2 -19.58 11.98 -26.93
N GLY A 3 -19.04 11.21 -27.88
CA GLY A 3 -17.80 10.47 -27.71
C GLY A 3 -16.63 11.45 -27.69
N PHE A 4 -16.27 11.94 -26.51
CA PHE A 4 -15.00 12.64 -26.33
C PHE A 4 -13.88 11.64 -26.58
N ARG A 5 -13.21 11.80 -27.72
CA ARG A 5 -12.00 11.08 -28.07
C ARG A 5 -10.92 11.54 -27.10
N ILE A 6 -10.62 10.71 -26.10
CA ILE A 6 -9.52 10.97 -25.17
C ILE A 6 -8.22 10.88 -25.99
N VAL A 7 -7.65 12.03 -26.34
CA VAL A 7 -6.33 12.10 -26.97
C VAL A 7 -5.30 11.84 -25.87
N PRO A 8 -4.43 10.83 -25.99
CA PRO A 8 -3.36 10.62 -25.04
C PRO A 8 -2.40 11.81 -25.13
N LEU A 9 -2.40 12.65 -24.10
CA LEU A 9 -1.51 13.80 -24.02
C LEU A 9 -0.31 13.39 -23.17
N THR A 10 0.82 13.10 -23.83
CA THR A 10 2.06 12.76 -23.16
C THR A 10 2.70 14.05 -22.64
N ILE A 11 2.39 14.43 -21.40
CA ILE A 11 3.03 15.56 -20.71
C ILE A 11 4.33 15.06 -20.07
N LYS A 12 5.42 15.80 -20.24
CA LYS A 12 6.68 15.52 -19.54
C LYS A 12 6.52 15.82 -18.05
N LEU A 13 7.13 15.00 -17.19
CA LEU A 13 7.19 15.29 -15.76
C LEU A 13 7.91 16.61 -15.48
N PRO A 14 7.58 17.31 -14.38
CA PRO A 14 8.30 18.52 -13.99
C PRO A 14 9.78 18.21 -13.75
N MET A 15 10.65 19.22 -13.86
CA MET A 15 12.06 19.07 -13.52
C MET A 15 12.24 19.11 -12.01
N ASP A 16 13.25 18.39 -11.50
CA ASP A 16 13.62 18.38 -10.08
C ASP A 16 14.42 19.65 -9.75
N ILE A 17 13.73 20.79 -9.67
CA ILE A 17 14.28 22.15 -9.48
C ILE A 17 13.42 22.87 -8.46
N ASP A 18 14.05 23.64 -7.56
CA ASP A 18 13.33 24.53 -6.64
C ASP A 18 12.57 25.64 -7.38
N ASP A 19 11.35 25.92 -6.94
CA ASP A 19 10.50 26.97 -7.51
C ASP A 19 11.21 28.33 -7.55
N ALA A 20 12.08 28.61 -6.56
CA ALA A 20 12.88 29.83 -6.49
C ALA A 20 13.90 29.98 -7.66
N ASN A 21 14.27 28.87 -8.29
CA ASN A 21 15.19 28.84 -9.43
C ASN A 21 14.45 28.91 -10.78
N VAL A 22 13.11 28.97 -10.79
CA VAL A 22 12.28 29.11 -11.99
C VAL A 22 11.87 30.58 -12.13
N THR A 23 12.39 31.27 -13.16
CA THR A 23 12.09 32.69 -13.41
C THR A 23 11.60 32.91 -14.83
N GLU A 24 11.02 34.10 -15.11
CA GLU A 24 10.60 34.48 -16.47
C GLU A 24 11.76 34.51 -17.47
N ALA A 25 12.99 34.75 -17.00
CA ALA A 25 14.20 34.78 -17.81
C ALA A 25 14.81 33.38 -18.05
N GLY A 26 14.26 32.34 -17.44
CA GLY A 26 14.74 30.96 -17.54
C GLY A 26 15.08 30.33 -16.18
N LEU A 27 15.81 29.22 -16.23
CA LEU A 27 16.25 28.46 -15.06
C LEU A 27 17.56 29.02 -14.52
N LEU A 28 17.60 29.30 -13.22
CA LEU A 28 18.80 29.78 -12.53
C LEU A 28 19.75 28.64 -12.14
N ALA A 29 19.25 27.41 -12.06
CA ALA A 29 20.01 26.21 -11.75
C ALA A 29 19.50 25.02 -12.58
N GLY A 30 20.36 24.03 -12.79
CA GLY A 30 19.99 22.77 -13.43
C GLY A 30 19.12 21.88 -12.53
N PRO A 31 18.45 20.87 -13.09
CA PRO A 31 17.78 19.83 -12.31
C PRO A 31 18.77 19.11 -11.41
N ARG A 32 18.26 18.59 -10.29
CA ARG A 32 18.99 17.70 -9.40
C ARG A 32 19.45 16.44 -10.15
N ASP A 33 20.73 16.13 -10.06
CA ASP A 33 21.35 14.99 -10.77
C ASP A 33 21.52 13.75 -9.88
N SER A 34 21.69 13.91 -8.56
CA SER A 34 21.94 12.80 -7.64
C SER A 34 20.93 12.72 -6.49
N THR A 35 20.60 11.50 -6.06
CA THR A 35 19.82 11.21 -4.84
C THR A 35 20.56 11.60 -3.54
N SER A 36 21.84 11.96 -3.60
CA SER A 36 22.61 12.53 -2.49
C SER A 36 22.40 14.04 -2.28
N ASP A 37 21.92 14.74 -3.30
CA ASP A 37 21.81 16.20 -3.27
C ASP A 37 20.64 16.66 -2.37
N LEU A 38 20.57 17.96 -2.07
CA LEU A 38 19.45 18.50 -1.30
C LEU A 38 18.14 18.32 -2.08
N CYS A 39 17.07 17.95 -1.38
CA CYS A 39 15.74 17.90 -1.94
C CYS A 39 15.26 19.28 -2.37
N THR A 40 14.65 19.31 -3.55
CA THR A 40 13.97 20.50 -4.04
C THR A 40 12.50 20.50 -3.60
N THR A 41 11.80 21.59 -3.90
CA THR A 41 10.33 21.68 -3.78
C THR A 41 9.58 20.59 -4.57
N THR A 42 10.16 20.02 -5.63
CA THR A 42 9.50 19.06 -6.52
C THR A 42 9.94 17.60 -6.34
N SER A 43 11.06 17.32 -5.64
CA SER A 43 11.60 15.96 -5.48
C SER A 43 10.56 14.97 -4.92
N ILE A 44 9.76 15.38 -3.93
CA ILE A 44 8.70 14.53 -3.35
C ILE A 44 7.62 14.23 -4.37
N ALA A 45 7.17 15.24 -5.12
CA ALA A 45 6.13 15.07 -6.13
C ALA A 45 6.58 14.11 -7.24
N LEU A 46 7.83 14.24 -7.69
CA LEU A 46 8.44 13.32 -8.65
C LEU A 46 8.50 11.89 -8.13
N HIS A 47 8.85 11.73 -6.85
CA HIS A 47 8.89 10.42 -6.22
C HIS A 47 7.50 9.78 -6.10
N VAL A 48 6.45 10.58 -5.84
CA VAL A 48 5.05 10.15 -5.89
C VAL A 48 4.66 9.74 -7.31
N PHE A 49 5.04 10.50 -8.33
CA PHE A 49 4.74 10.16 -9.72
C PHE A 49 5.41 8.85 -10.14
N ARG A 50 6.67 8.63 -9.74
CA ARG A 50 7.39 7.38 -9.97
C ARG A 50 6.62 6.19 -9.41
N LEU A 51 6.11 6.29 -8.18
CA LEU A 51 5.26 5.24 -7.60
C LEU A 51 4.00 4.98 -8.42
N ARG A 52 3.29 6.04 -8.84
CA ARG A 52 2.06 5.90 -9.62
C ARG A 52 2.31 5.27 -11.00
N GLN A 53 3.48 5.52 -11.60
CA GLN A 53 3.91 4.84 -12.82
C GLN A 53 4.16 3.34 -12.58
N ILE A 54 4.83 2.98 -11.48
CA ILE A 54 5.00 1.57 -11.07
C ILE A 54 3.62 0.91 -10.92
N TRP A 55 2.68 1.54 -10.21
CA TRP A 55 1.33 0.99 -10.02
C TRP A 55 0.57 0.80 -11.32
N THR A 56 0.67 1.76 -12.24
CA THR A 56 0.01 1.65 -13.55
C THR A 56 0.57 0.48 -14.35
N ARG A 57 1.89 0.26 -14.30
CA ARG A 57 2.55 -0.87 -14.97
C ARG A 57 2.17 -2.20 -14.32
N ILE A 58 2.16 -2.30 -13.00
CA ILE A 58 1.68 -3.48 -12.27
C ILE A 58 0.24 -3.82 -12.69
N HIS A 59 -0.67 -2.85 -12.69
CA HIS A 59 -2.05 -3.07 -13.13
C HIS A 59 -2.14 -3.48 -14.60
N GLY A 60 -1.42 -2.79 -15.48
CA GLY A 60 -1.38 -3.10 -16.91
C GLY A 60 -0.89 -4.52 -17.20
N THR A 61 0.17 -4.96 -16.53
CA THR A 61 0.80 -6.26 -16.77
C THR A 61 0.10 -7.41 -16.04
N LEU A 62 -0.22 -7.24 -14.75
CA LEU A 62 -0.69 -8.33 -13.89
C LEU A 62 -2.22 -8.40 -13.74
N TYR A 63 -2.94 -7.30 -13.95
CA TYR A 63 -4.40 -7.24 -13.72
C TYR A 63 -5.22 -7.12 -15.02
N SER A 64 -4.70 -6.45 -16.06
CA SER A 64 -5.41 -6.36 -17.34
C SER A 64 -5.34 -7.68 -18.14
N ASN A 65 -4.32 -8.50 -17.89
CA ASN A 65 -4.14 -9.81 -18.53
C ASN A 65 -4.82 -10.96 -17.79
N VAL A 66 -5.77 -10.71 -16.88
CA VAL A 66 -6.47 -11.77 -16.12
C VAL A 66 -7.26 -12.74 -17.03
N ASN A 67 -7.58 -12.32 -18.27
CA ASN A 67 -8.22 -13.16 -19.29
C ASN A 67 -7.24 -13.67 -20.37
N GLY A 68 -5.95 -13.31 -20.27
CA GLY A 68 -4.91 -13.66 -21.23
C GLY A 68 -3.96 -14.71 -20.68
N ASP A 69 -3.51 -15.59 -21.58
CA ASP A 69 -2.59 -16.72 -21.41
C ASP A 69 -1.16 -16.27 -21.02
N MET A 70 -1.02 -15.42 -19.99
CA MET A 70 0.28 -15.09 -19.41
C MET A 70 0.80 -16.33 -18.70
N ASP A 71 1.81 -16.96 -19.29
CA ASP A 71 2.55 -18.07 -18.70
C ASP A 71 3.00 -17.73 -17.27
N LYS A 72 3.00 -18.74 -16.40
CA LYS A 72 3.38 -18.59 -14.99
C LYS A 72 4.81 -18.04 -14.87
N THR A 73 5.74 -18.52 -15.68
CA THR A 73 7.15 -18.11 -15.66
C THR A 73 7.30 -16.63 -16.01
N ALA A 74 6.59 -16.17 -17.05
CA ALA A 74 6.60 -14.77 -17.46
C ALA A 74 6.03 -13.87 -16.36
N ARG A 75 4.95 -14.31 -15.71
CA ARG A 75 4.34 -13.59 -14.58
C ARG A 75 5.29 -13.50 -13.39
N ASP A 76 5.95 -14.59 -13.03
CA ASP A 76 6.88 -14.62 -11.90
C ASP A 76 8.12 -13.74 -12.17
N HIS A 77 8.57 -13.67 -13.43
CA HIS A 77 9.62 -12.74 -13.85
C HIS A 77 9.20 -11.27 -13.71
N GLU A 78 8.01 -10.91 -14.19
CA GLU A 78 7.47 -9.55 -14.04
C GLU A 78 7.31 -9.17 -12.56
N ILE A 79 6.83 -10.11 -11.73
CA ILE A 79 6.70 -9.89 -10.28
C ILE A 79 8.06 -9.62 -9.64
N THR A 80 9.09 -10.39 -10.01
CA THR A 80 10.46 -10.18 -9.52
C THR A 80 11.01 -8.81 -9.93
N THR A 81 10.77 -8.40 -11.19
CA THR A 81 11.17 -7.10 -11.70
C THR A 81 10.49 -5.96 -10.94
N PHE A 82 9.16 -6.01 -10.79
CA PHE A 82 8.44 -5.00 -10.03
C PHE A 82 8.82 -4.99 -8.55
N ARG A 83 9.20 -6.14 -7.97
CA ARG A 83 9.71 -6.20 -6.60
C ARG A 83 11.01 -5.42 -6.44
N ALA A 84 11.97 -5.63 -7.35
CA ALA A 84 13.22 -4.87 -7.33
C ALA A 84 12.97 -3.36 -7.54
N GLU A 85 12.04 -2.99 -8.41
CA GLU A 85 11.70 -1.58 -8.66
C GLU A 85 11.08 -0.89 -7.43
N ILE A 86 10.22 -1.56 -6.67
CA ILE A 86 9.61 -0.97 -5.47
C ILE A 86 10.62 -0.89 -4.31
N ASP A 87 11.56 -1.84 -4.23
CA ASP A 87 12.66 -1.80 -3.27
C ASP A 87 13.61 -0.63 -3.57
N ASP A 88 13.98 -0.42 -4.84
CA ASP A 88 14.75 0.75 -5.27
C ASP A 88 13.99 2.06 -5.06
N TRP A 89 12.68 2.08 -5.30
CA TRP A 89 11.84 3.24 -5.00
C TRP A 89 11.93 3.61 -3.52
N LEU A 90 11.80 2.65 -2.60
CA LEU A 90 11.92 2.95 -1.18
C LEU A 90 13.35 3.40 -0.79
N ALA A 91 14.38 2.75 -1.34
CA ALA A 91 15.77 3.08 -1.07
C ALA A 91 16.19 4.47 -1.59
N SER A 92 15.58 4.92 -2.68
CA SER A 92 15.79 6.24 -3.28
C SER A 92 14.84 7.33 -2.77
N ALA A 93 14.14 7.06 -1.65
CA ALA A 93 13.22 8.02 -1.05
C ALA A 93 13.95 9.35 -0.71
N PRO A 94 13.42 10.51 -1.15
CA PRO A 94 13.95 11.80 -0.77
C PRO A 94 13.97 11.97 0.76
N PRO A 95 15.03 12.57 1.35
CA PRO A 95 15.06 12.93 2.76
C PRO A 95 13.78 13.63 3.23
N ILE A 96 13.30 13.23 4.41
CA ILE A 96 12.08 13.80 5.00
C ILE A 96 12.34 15.29 5.34
N PRO A 97 11.54 16.23 4.81
CA PRO A 97 11.72 17.65 5.11
C PRO A 97 11.54 17.92 6.61
N ILE A 98 12.38 18.79 7.16
CA ILE A 98 12.21 19.28 8.53
C ILE A 98 10.94 20.15 8.56
N ARG A 99 9.93 19.73 9.31
CA ARG A 99 8.70 20.50 9.49
C ARG A 99 8.79 21.35 10.75
N THR A 100 8.67 22.66 10.59
CA THR A 100 8.64 23.63 11.70
C THR A 100 7.22 23.94 12.19
N GLY A 101 6.25 23.06 11.93
CA GLY A 101 4.85 23.21 12.33
C GLY A 101 4.04 21.91 12.23
N PRO A 102 2.75 21.92 12.59
CA PRO A 102 1.90 20.73 12.50
C PRO A 102 1.85 20.22 11.06
N ALA A 103 2.03 18.91 10.88
CA ALA A 103 2.01 18.30 9.55
C ALA A 103 0.63 18.49 8.90
N LEU A 104 0.56 19.41 7.93
CA LEU A 104 -0.65 19.66 7.15
C LEU A 104 -0.98 18.54 6.15
N SER A 105 -0.07 17.58 6.00
CA SER A 105 -0.18 16.47 5.05
C SER A 105 0.65 15.27 5.49
N ILE A 106 0.15 14.07 5.19
CA ILE A 106 0.88 12.80 5.37
C ILE A 106 1.99 12.61 4.32
N PHE A 107 1.91 13.27 3.16
CA PHE A 107 2.93 13.15 2.10
C PHE A 107 4.30 13.53 2.62
N ALA A 108 5.36 12.85 2.18
CA ALA A 108 6.73 13.08 2.66
C ALA A 108 6.88 12.92 4.18
N THR A 109 6.40 11.80 4.69
CA THR A 109 6.69 11.29 6.03
C THR A 109 7.14 9.84 5.88
N GLN A 110 7.88 9.31 6.86
CA GLN A 110 8.28 7.90 6.85
C GLN A 110 7.05 6.98 6.73
N ASP A 111 6.02 7.27 7.53
CA ASP A 111 4.75 6.54 7.51
C ASP A 111 4.12 6.49 6.11
N TRP A 112 4.24 7.57 5.31
CA TRP A 112 3.71 7.58 3.95
C TRP A 112 4.52 6.69 3.01
N TYR A 113 5.85 6.70 3.09
CA TYR A 113 6.69 5.80 2.30
C TYR A 113 6.39 4.33 2.65
N ASP A 114 6.35 4.02 3.94
CA ASP A 114 6.07 2.67 4.44
C ASP A 114 4.68 2.18 4.01
N LEU A 115 3.65 3.02 4.12
CA LEU A 115 2.30 2.67 3.70
C LEU A 115 2.23 2.36 2.21
N ASN A 116 2.81 3.22 1.37
CA ASN A 116 2.77 3.02 -0.09
C ASN A 116 3.61 1.81 -0.52
N TYR A 117 4.75 1.56 0.14
CA TYR A 117 5.54 0.35 -0.09
C TYR A 117 4.71 -0.91 0.22
N ASN A 118 4.16 -1.00 1.43
CA ASN A 118 3.37 -2.16 1.87
C ASN A 118 2.11 -2.36 1.01
N GLU A 119 1.44 -1.28 0.61
CA GLU A 119 0.28 -1.35 -0.30
C GLU A 119 0.69 -1.91 -1.68
N THR A 120 1.87 -1.50 -2.18
CA THR A 120 2.42 -2.03 -3.42
C THR A 120 2.77 -3.51 -3.30
N ILE A 121 3.30 -3.97 -2.16
CA ILE A 121 3.59 -5.38 -1.90
C ILE A 121 2.31 -6.22 -1.98
N ILE A 122 1.24 -5.79 -1.29
CA ILE A 122 -0.05 -6.49 -1.36
C ILE A 122 -0.58 -6.51 -2.79
N MET A 123 -0.51 -5.37 -3.50
CA MET A 123 -0.97 -5.28 -4.88
C MET A 123 -0.16 -6.18 -5.82
N LEU A 124 1.15 -6.29 -5.63
CA LEU A 124 2.03 -7.10 -6.46
C LEU A 124 1.70 -8.60 -6.34
N TYR A 125 1.52 -9.08 -5.11
CA TYR A 125 1.31 -10.49 -4.84
C TYR A 125 -0.15 -10.93 -4.86
N ARG A 126 -1.11 -10.01 -4.91
CA ARG A 126 -2.56 -10.33 -4.89
C ARG A 126 -2.95 -11.40 -5.91
N CYS A 127 -2.46 -11.32 -7.15
CA CYS A 127 -2.80 -12.29 -8.19
C CYS A 127 -2.27 -13.70 -7.87
N GLN A 128 -1.11 -13.82 -7.22
CA GLN A 128 -0.59 -15.10 -6.75
C GLN A 128 -1.43 -15.58 -5.56
N VAL A 129 -1.73 -14.67 -4.61
CA VAL A 129 -2.48 -14.95 -3.38
C VAL A 129 -3.90 -15.45 -3.62
N THR A 130 -4.57 -14.95 -4.67
CA THR A 130 -5.95 -15.36 -5.02
C THR A 130 -6.04 -16.41 -6.12
N GLY A 131 -4.96 -16.63 -6.88
CA GLY A 131 -4.98 -17.41 -8.12
C GLY A 131 -4.28 -18.76 -8.05
N CYS A 132 -3.31 -18.93 -7.15
CA CYS A 132 -2.70 -20.23 -6.86
C CYS A 132 -3.45 -20.85 -5.67
N GLY A 133 -4.00 -22.06 -5.83
CA GLY A 133 -4.68 -22.79 -4.76
C GLY A 133 -3.74 -23.22 -3.63
N ASP A 134 -3.96 -24.40 -3.05
CA ASP A 134 -3.30 -24.90 -1.83
C ASP A 134 -1.74 -24.98 -1.85
N ASP A 135 -1.08 -24.74 -2.99
CA ASP A 135 0.39 -24.74 -3.14
C ASP A 135 0.95 -23.32 -3.26
N MET A 136 0.68 -22.51 -2.25
CA MET A 136 1.16 -21.14 -2.15
C MET A 136 2.49 -21.05 -1.41
N ASP A 137 3.43 -20.27 -1.95
CA ASP A 137 4.71 -20.04 -1.29
C ASP A 137 4.49 -19.32 0.05
N HIS A 138 4.93 -19.99 1.12
CA HIS A 138 4.83 -19.50 2.48
C HIS A 138 5.55 -18.15 2.66
N GLU A 139 6.67 -17.90 1.98
CA GLU A 139 7.36 -16.62 2.08
C GLU A 139 6.50 -15.48 1.51
N ILE A 140 5.80 -15.72 0.39
CA ILE A 140 4.90 -14.72 -0.21
C ILE A 140 3.73 -14.40 0.74
N LEU A 141 3.17 -15.43 1.38
CA LEU A 141 2.13 -15.27 2.39
C LEU A 141 2.62 -14.48 3.60
N LEU A 142 3.83 -14.77 4.09
CA LEU A 142 4.45 -14.06 5.20
C LEU A 142 4.70 -12.58 4.86
N GLN A 143 5.22 -12.29 3.65
CA GLN A 143 5.43 -10.92 3.18
C GLN A 143 4.10 -10.15 3.09
N CYS A 144 3.05 -10.76 2.55
CA CYS A 144 1.72 -10.15 2.48
C CYS A 144 1.12 -9.90 3.87
N ALA A 145 1.24 -10.86 4.78
CA ALA A 145 0.76 -10.73 6.15
C ALA A 145 1.47 -9.60 6.90
N ARG A 146 2.80 -9.51 6.79
CA ARG A 146 3.59 -8.42 7.39
C ARG A 146 3.21 -7.06 6.81
N ALA A 147 3.08 -6.97 5.49
CA ALA A 147 2.68 -5.74 4.82
C ALA A 147 1.28 -5.28 5.26
N ALA A 148 0.33 -6.21 5.31
CA ALA A 148 -1.03 -5.94 5.77
C ALA A 148 -1.10 -5.51 7.24
N GLY A 149 -0.38 -6.20 8.12
CA GLY A 149 -0.27 -5.85 9.54
C GLY A 149 0.31 -4.44 9.73
N SER A 150 1.40 -4.13 9.02
CA SER A 150 2.03 -2.80 9.02
C SER A 150 1.03 -1.71 8.63
N ILE A 151 0.29 -1.89 7.53
CA ILE A 151 -0.73 -0.92 7.08
C ILE A 151 -1.75 -0.66 8.19
N CYS A 152 -2.34 -1.70 8.78
CA CYS A 152 -3.35 -1.57 9.83
C CYS A 152 -2.82 -0.82 11.06
N LEU A 153 -1.60 -1.13 11.49
CA LEU A 153 -0.97 -0.51 12.66
C LEU A 153 -0.57 0.96 12.42
N VAL A 154 0.00 1.27 11.25
CA VAL A 154 0.39 2.63 10.87
C VAL A 154 -0.85 3.51 10.70
N TYR A 155 -1.89 3.04 10.00
CA TYR A 155 -3.14 3.80 9.88
C TYR A 155 -3.80 4.04 11.24
N ARG A 156 -3.77 3.06 12.16
CA ARG A 156 -4.28 3.26 13.52
C ARG A 156 -3.55 4.41 14.21
N ARG A 157 -2.21 4.41 14.19
CA ARG A 157 -1.39 5.49 14.77
C ARG A 157 -1.65 6.85 14.12
N LEU A 158 -1.86 6.87 12.81
CA LEU A 158 -2.04 8.11 12.06
C LEU A 158 -3.42 8.73 12.24
N TYR A 159 -4.47 7.93 12.39
CA TYR A 159 -5.84 8.42 12.30
C TYR A 159 -6.62 8.36 13.62
N ILE A 160 -6.35 7.40 14.51
CA ILE A 160 -7.04 7.35 15.80
C ILE A 160 -6.60 8.53 16.68
N GLY A 161 -7.56 9.30 17.15
CA GLY A 161 -7.33 10.48 17.99
C GLY A 161 -6.83 11.73 17.25
N LYS A 162 -6.75 11.69 15.90
CA LYS A 162 -6.34 12.85 15.10
C LYS A 162 -7.50 13.40 14.26
N THR A 163 -7.45 14.69 13.97
CA THR A 163 -8.40 15.39 13.08
C THR A 163 -8.06 15.18 11.59
N VAL A 164 -7.54 14.02 11.22
CA VAL A 164 -7.24 13.71 9.81
C VAL A 164 -8.54 13.33 9.12
N ASN A 165 -8.73 13.83 7.90
CA ASN A 165 -9.83 13.44 7.05
C ASN A 165 -9.56 12.04 6.50
N TYR A 166 -10.40 11.08 6.88
CA TYR A 166 -10.45 9.80 6.18
C TYR A 166 -10.86 10.06 4.73
N THR A 167 -10.35 9.25 3.81
CA THR A 167 -10.78 9.26 2.40
C THR A 167 -11.45 7.92 2.07
N TRP A 168 -12.26 7.88 1.01
CA TRP A 168 -12.77 6.61 0.49
C TRP A 168 -11.63 5.64 0.11
N SER A 169 -10.52 6.19 -0.39
CA SER A 169 -9.30 5.43 -0.66
C SER A 169 -8.75 4.78 0.63
N THR A 170 -8.70 5.52 1.73
CA THR A 170 -8.28 4.99 3.05
C THR A 170 -9.13 3.79 3.48
N LEU A 171 -10.46 3.86 3.32
CA LEU A 171 -11.36 2.73 3.61
C LEU A 171 -10.98 1.50 2.77
N HIS A 172 -10.80 1.67 1.46
CA HIS A 172 -10.45 0.58 0.56
C HIS A 172 -9.12 -0.07 0.94
N VAL A 173 -8.10 0.73 1.27
CA VAL A 173 -6.77 0.25 1.66
C VAL A 173 -6.83 -0.55 2.96
N ILE A 174 -7.50 -0.02 3.99
CA ILE A 174 -7.62 -0.69 5.30
C ILE A 174 -8.39 -1.99 5.18
N PHE A 175 -9.54 -1.97 4.48
CA PHE A 175 -10.34 -3.17 4.27
C PHE A 175 -9.57 -4.23 3.48
N SER A 176 -8.88 -3.82 2.41
CA SER A 176 -8.06 -4.72 1.59
C SER A 176 -6.91 -5.32 2.40
N ALA A 177 -6.18 -4.52 3.17
CA ALA A 177 -5.12 -5.01 4.05
C ALA A 177 -5.64 -5.99 5.10
N GLY A 178 -6.76 -5.67 5.76
CA GLY A 178 -7.39 -6.57 6.72
C GLY A 178 -7.77 -7.92 6.10
N LEU A 179 -8.38 -7.93 4.92
CA LEU A 179 -8.72 -9.16 4.21
C LEU A 179 -7.48 -9.95 3.79
N THR A 180 -6.43 -9.28 3.30
CA THR A 180 -5.16 -9.92 2.96
C THR A 180 -4.56 -10.62 4.18
N TYR A 181 -4.53 -9.96 5.34
CA TYR A 181 -4.00 -10.56 6.57
C TYR A 181 -4.79 -11.81 6.99
N LEU A 182 -6.13 -11.72 6.99
CA LEU A 182 -7.01 -12.85 7.29
C LEU A 182 -6.80 -14.02 6.33
N HIS A 183 -6.73 -13.72 5.02
CA HIS A 183 -6.49 -14.72 3.99
C HIS A 183 -5.17 -15.44 4.21
N CYS A 184 -4.07 -14.71 4.45
CA CYS A 184 -2.78 -15.32 4.72
C CYS A 184 -2.81 -16.29 5.92
N LEU A 185 -3.51 -15.91 7.00
CA LEU A 185 -3.69 -16.79 8.15
C LEU A 185 -4.52 -18.02 7.81
N TRP A 186 -5.61 -17.89 7.06
CA TRP A 186 -6.45 -19.03 6.67
C TRP A 186 -5.75 -19.99 5.73
N THR A 187 -4.84 -19.49 4.88
CA THR A 187 -4.15 -20.31 3.88
C THR A 187 -2.95 -21.07 4.45
N SER A 188 -2.23 -20.55 5.46
CA SER A 188 -0.99 -21.17 5.93
C SER A 188 -0.99 -21.50 7.42
N ASP A 189 -1.05 -22.79 7.74
CA ASP A 189 -0.89 -23.33 9.10
C ASP A 189 0.44 -22.92 9.72
N LYS A 190 1.50 -22.97 8.91
CA LYS A 190 2.85 -22.54 9.32
C LYS A 190 2.86 -21.07 9.74
N LEU A 191 2.22 -20.19 8.96
CA LEU A 191 2.11 -18.77 9.32
C LEU A 191 1.35 -18.58 10.64
N ARG A 192 0.29 -19.37 10.88
CA ARG A 192 -0.46 -19.31 12.15
C ARG A 192 0.38 -19.73 13.35
N GLN A 193 1.23 -20.74 13.18
CA GLN A 193 2.15 -21.20 14.23
C GLN A 193 3.26 -20.18 14.53
N GLU A 194 3.75 -19.48 13.50
CA GLU A 194 4.79 -18.45 13.65
C GLU A 194 4.25 -17.11 14.18
N THR A 195 2.94 -16.86 14.03
CA THR A 195 2.32 -15.60 14.45
C THR A 195 1.75 -15.70 15.86
N SER A 196 2.10 -14.75 16.72
CA SER A 196 1.54 -14.73 18.08
C SER A 196 0.06 -14.30 18.08
N ILE A 197 -0.76 -14.93 18.93
CA ILE A 197 -2.17 -14.55 19.13
C ILE A 197 -2.31 -13.07 19.50
N GLY A 198 -1.37 -12.54 20.28
CA GLY A 198 -1.34 -11.14 20.69
C GLY A 198 -1.12 -10.19 19.50
N GLU A 199 -0.21 -10.53 18.60
CA GLU A 199 0.04 -9.76 17.38
C GLU A 199 -1.18 -9.78 16.46
N THR A 200 -1.74 -10.96 16.18
CA THR A 200 -2.96 -11.09 15.38
C THR A 200 -4.11 -10.28 15.98
N SER A 201 -4.35 -10.42 17.28
CA SER A 201 -5.41 -9.67 17.97
C SER A 201 -5.19 -8.15 17.85
N SER A 202 -3.95 -7.69 17.99
CA SER A 202 -3.60 -6.27 17.84
C SER A 202 -3.88 -5.75 16.43
N ILE A 203 -3.49 -6.50 15.39
CA ILE A 203 -3.71 -6.14 13.98
C ILE A 203 -5.20 -6.11 13.65
N LEU A 204 -5.94 -7.17 14.00
CA LEU A 204 -7.39 -7.26 13.75
C LEU A 204 -8.14 -6.16 14.47
N THR A 205 -7.83 -5.91 15.75
CA THR A 205 -8.42 -4.81 16.52
C THR A 205 -8.12 -3.46 15.87
N SER A 206 -6.89 -3.25 15.38
CA SER A 206 -6.50 -2.00 14.73
C SER A 206 -7.30 -1.74 13.46
N CYS A 207 -7.49 -2.76 12.63
CA CYS A 207 -8.30 -2.67 11.43
C CYS A 207 -9.78 -2.41 11.77
N THR A 208 -10.36 -3.17 12.72
CA THR A 208 -11.75 -2.99 13.16
C THR A 208 -11.99 -1.59 13.71
N MET A 209 -11.13 -1.08 14.59
CA MET A 209 -11.23 0.28 15.14
C MET A 209 -11.26 1.34 14.04
N LEU A 210 -10.40 1.20 13.02
CA LEU A 210 -10.39 2.13 11.90
C LEU A 210 -11.69 2.07 11.10
N LEU A 211 -12.20 0.88 10.80
CA LEU A 211 -13.47 0.70 10.08
C LEU A 211 -14.66 1.25 10.89
N VAL A 212 -14.66 1.09 12.21
CA VAL A 212 -15.65 1.70 13.11
C VAL A 212 -15.64 3.22 12.98
N VAL A 213 -14.48 3.86 13.14
CA VAL A 213 -14.38 5.33 13.06
C VAL A 213 -14.78 5.86 11.68
N ILE A 214 -14.44 5.14 10.60
CA ILE A 214 -14.86 5.50 9.25
C ILE A 214 -16.39 5.34 9.11
N ALA A 215 -16.98 4.26 9.62
CA ALA A 215 -18.42 4.01 9.57
C ALA A 215 -19.25 5.00 10.41
N GLU A 216 -18.70 5.51 11.52
CA GLU A 216 -19.31 6.57 12.31
C GLU A 216 -19.43 7.88 11.50
N ARG A 217 -18.38 8.23 10.74
CA ARG A 217 -18.39 9.42 9.87
C ARG A 217 -19.22 9.19 8.61
N TRP A 218 -19.16 8.00 8.03
CA TRP A 218 -19.87 7.63 6.81
C TRP A 218 -20.63 6.32 6.99
N LYS A 219 -21.92 6.43 7.31
CA LYS A 219 -22.79 5.26 7.54
C LYS A 219 -22.77 4.23 6.39
N LYS A 220 -22.50 4.65 5.16
CA LYS A 220 -22.33 3.75 3.99
C LYS A 220 -21.15 2.79 4.11
N ALA A 221 -20.18 3.05 5.00
CA ALA A 221 -19.05 2.17 5.27
C ALA A 221 -19.36 1.09 6.33
N ALA A 222 -20.51 1.16 7.03
CA ALA A 222 -20.90 0.18 8.05
C ALA A 222 -20.86 -1.29 7.56
N PRO A 223 -21.29 -1.63 6.33
CA PRO A 223 -21.19 -3.00 5.84
C PRO A 223 -19.76 -3.55 5.81
N TYR A 224 -18.75 -2.70 5.53
CA TYR A 224 -17.34 -3.12 5.52
C TYR A 224 -16.85 -3.49 6.92
N ARG A 225 -17.24 -2.70 7.93
CA ARG A 225 -17.00 -3.01 9.34
C ARG A 225 -17.67 -4.33 9.71
N ASP A 226 -18.96 -4.46 9.45
CA ASP A 226 -19.76 -5.62 9.89
C ASP A 226 -19.24 -6.94 9.29
N ILE A 227 -18.91 -6.91 7.99
CA ILE A 227 -18.29 -8.06 7.30
C ILE A 227 -16.92 -8.39 7.92
N PHE A 228 -16.10 -7.38 8.16
CA PHE A 228 -14.75 -7.57 8.70
C PHE A 228 -14.78 -8.12 10.14
N GLU A 229 -15.68 -7.62 10.99
CA GLU A 229 -15.89 -8.12 12.35
C GLU A 229 -16.31 -9.59 12.34
N ALA A 230 -17.22 -9.98 11.44
CA ALA A 230 -17.63 -11.37 11.29
C ALA A 230 -16.46 -12.29 10.94
N PHE A 231 -15.55 -11.84 10.07
CA PHE A 231 -14.33 -12.58 9.74
C PHE A 231 -13.35 -12.64 10.92
N CYS A 232 -13.13 -11.53 11.63
CA CYS A 232 -12.25 -11.51 12.81
C CYS A 232 -12.70 -12.49 13.89
N ASN A 233 -14.01 -12.58 14.15
CA ASN A 233 -14.58 -13.49 15.14
C ASN A 233 -14.32 -14.96 14.79
N ARG A 234 -14.44 -15.30 13.49
CA ARG A 234 -14.12 -16.66 13.00
C ARG A 234 -12.63 -16.97 13.14
N THR A 235 -11.77 -16.05 12.73
CA THR A 235 -10.31 -16.22 12.82
C THR A 235 -9.81 -16.35 14.25
N THR A 236 -10.33 -15.53 15.17
CA THR A 236 -9.93 -15.58 16.58
C THR A 236 -10.32 -16.92 17.20
N SER A 237 -11.51 -17.44 16.87
CA SER A 237 -11.95 -18.77 17.29
C SER A 237 -11.03 -19.87 16.75
N MET A 238 -10.66 -19.80 15.46
CA MET A 238 -9.75 -20.74 14.82
C MET A 238 -8.35 -20.74 15.48
N MET A 239 -7.78 -19.57 15.73
CA MET A 239 -6.46 -19.47 16.38
C MET A 239 -6.49 -19.96 17.83
N ALA A 240 -7.58 -19.71 18.56
CA ALA A 240 -7.74 -20.23 19.92
C ALA A 240 -7.83 -21.77 19.94
N THR A 241 -8.52 -22.38 18.98
CA THR A 241 -8.58 -23.85 18.87
C THR A 241 -7.24 -24.49 18.54
N GLU A 242 -6.42 -23.87 17.70
CA GLU A 242 -5.08 -24.38 17.38
C GLU A 242 -4.13 -24.28 18.55
N ALA A 243 -4.18 -23.17 19.29
CA ALA A 243 -3.37 -22.99 20.49
C ALA A 243 -3.73 -23.98 21.61
N ALA A 244 -4.96 -24.50 21.63
CA ALA A 244 -5.38 -25.53 22.58
C ALA A 244 -4.96 -26.96 22.17
N ASN A 245 -4.60 -27.17 20.90
CA ASN A 245 -4.26 -28.48 20.33
C ASN A 245 -2.74 -28.71 20.22
N ASN A 246 -1.93 -27.67 20.45
CA ASN A 246 -0.46 -27.71 20.49
C ASN A 246 0.05 -27.68 21.94
#